data_AF-A0A7J3TAX8-F1
#
_entry.id   AF-A0A7J3TAX8-F1
#
_cell.length_a   1.000
_cell.length_b   1.000
_cell.length_c   1.000
_cell.angle_alpha   90.00
_cell.angle_beta   90.00
_cell.angle_gamma   90.00
#
_symmetry.space_group_name_H-M   'P 1'
#
loop_
_entity.id
_entity.type
_entity.pdbx_description
1 polymer ?
#
loop_
_entity_poly.entity_id
_entity_poly.type
_entity_poly.pdbx_seq_one_letter_code
_entity_poly.pdbx_strand_id
1 'polypeptide(L)'
;MWFGVTDLVNPARKYYEVKFPNIPEDAEVIEKFRHGNNVHDMMFSWIRHFAPMAVREEEVNGEMDGLPQVRGRIDFRIDNHIIEFKTTSHDINSESDVLKKNPQDLEQLVFYATLSGRIHEEHYLIYYEQDHQELFRAFTVKIRPGADPISFVRNRLDALVTSIQNSDQGNLGRCRYFEYGCKFTTNEICSCSTFSPIDQSFLDREVVIQRNLELEAKLEDGRLNSSVYAYGSFSLWDLLIPRRTYLERKGLLDTAEEAEQLNPDETLISINNAVYDSGIYRERREIRINERSLGYVPMVSLPAVPDGGDQYERIYPILARSYGYEPDKLSTSKLSPFYILRMAMICSLSGSNTGYILVGFRNDSSRAKCFRVRFRDLPLIRDKILERIEEIEYSISSDKTEHLPQCPSFVQNNCGTACLCRPSYGS
;
A
#
# COMPACT_ATOMS: atom_id res chain seq x y z
N MET A 1 -25.75 -0.30 2.55
CA MET A 1 -24.74 -1.38 2.63
C MET A 1 -23.59 -0.94 1.74
N TRP A 2 -22.35 -1.18 2.15
CA TRP A 2 -21.19 -0.84 1.33
C TRP A 2 -20.63 -2.11 0.70
N PHE A 3 -20.15 -2.00 -0.54
CA PHE A 3 -19.56 -3.09 -1.31
C PHE A 3 -18.16 -2.67 -1.78
N GLY A 4 -17.20 -3.56 -1.57
CA GLY A 4 -15.86 -3.44 -2.15
C GLY A 4 -15.88 -3.73 -3.66
N VAL A 5 -14.94 -3.18 -4.41
CA VAL A 5 -14.69 -3.59 -5.81
C VAL A 5 -14.48 -5.10 -5.91
N THR A 6 -13.75 -5.68 -4.94
CA THR A 6 -13.53 -7.13 -4.83
C THR A 6 -14.82 -7.93 -4.63
N ASP A 7 -15.84 -7.34 -3.98
CA ASP A 7 -17.16 -7.96 -3.83
C ASP A 7 -17.88 -8.05 -5.18
N LEU A 8 -17.72 -7.04 -6.04
CA LEU A 8 -18.43 -6.95 -7.32
C LEU A 8 -17.84 -7.89 -8.38
N VAL A 9 -16.53 -8.16 -8.33
CA VAL A 9 -15.88 -9.11 -9.26
C VAL A 9 -16.09 -10.57 -8.85
N ASN A 10 -16.63 -10.82 -7.65
CA ASN A 10 -17.04 -12.15 -7.18
C ASN A 10 -18.33 -12.10 -6.33
N PRO A 11 -19.47 -11.74 -6.95
CA PRO A 11 -20.67 -11.36 -6.22
C PRO A 11 -21.36 -12.53 -5.51
N ALA A 12 -21.25 -13.75 -6.04
CA ALA A 12 -21.76 -14.95 -5.36
C ALA A 12 -21.10 -15.16 -3.99
N ARG A 13 -19.77 -14.98 -3.89
CA ARG A 13 -19.06 -15.06 -2.61
C ARG A 13 -19.63 -14.04 -1.61
N LYS A 14 -19.78 -12.78 -2.03
CA LYS A 14 -20.31 -11.72 -1.17
C LYS A 14 -21.73 -12.01 -0.69
N TYR A 15 -22.60 -12.51 -1.56
CA TYR A 15 -23.95 -12.91 -1.18
C TYR A 15 -23.95 -13.93 -0.02
N TYR A 16 -23.09 -14.96 -0.11
CA TYR A 16 -22.99 -15.96 0.96
C TYR A 16 -22.32 -15.42 2.22
N GLU A 17 -21.37 -14.48 2.13
CA GLU A 17 -20.79 -13.79 3.30
C GLU A 17 -21.84 -12.98 4.07
N VAL A 18 -22.76 -12.31 3.37
CA VAL A 18 -23.87 -11.58 4.00
C VAL A 18 -24.84 -12.54 4.68
N LYS A 19 -25.14 -13.69 4.05
CA LYS A 19 -26.07 -14.70 4.57
C LYS A 19 -25.49 -15.53 5.73
N PHE A 20 -24.19 -15.80 5.69
CA PHE A 20 -23.49 -16.70 6.60
C PHE A 20 -22.18 -16.08 7.09
N PRO A 21 -22.24 -14.98 7.88
CA PRO A 21 -21.05 -14.22 8.27
C PRO A 21 -20.12 -14.97 9.24
N ASN A 22 -20.63 -15.99 9.93
CA ASN A 22 -19.90 -16.73 10.96
C ASN A 22 -19.08 -17.91 10.41
N ILE A 23 -19.00 -18.08 9.09
CA ILE A 23 -18.20 -19.14 8.48
C ILE A 23 -16.75 -18.66 8.37
N PRO A 24 -15.81 -19.28 9.09
CA PRO A 24 -14.40 -18.87 9.05
C PRO A 24 -13.77 -19.22 7.71
N GLU A 25 -12.73 -18.45 7.33
CA GLU A 25 -11.83 -18.86 6.25
C GLU A 25 -10.96 -20.05 6.69
N ASP A 26 -10.52 -20.84 5.72
CA ASP A 26 -9.57 -21.93 5.98
C ASP A 26 -8.20 -21.36 6.39
N ALA A 27 -7.53 -22.02 7.34
CA ALA A 27 -6.20 -21.64 7.80
C ALA A 27 -5.18 -21.61 6.65
N GLU A 28 -5.28 -22.52 5.68
CA GLU A 28 -4.39 -22.53 4.51
C GLU A 28 -4.62 -21.29 3.63
N VAL A 29 -5.87 -20.86 3.48
CA VAL A 29 -6.24 -19.66 2.73
C VAL A 29 -5.75 -18.41 3.45
N ILE A 30 -5.89 -18.35 4.77
CA ILE A 30 -5.36 -17.25 5.60
C ILE A 30 -3.84 -17.14 5.44
N GLU A 31 -3.12 -18.26 5.48
CA GLU A 31 -1.67 -18.25 5.31
C GLU A 31 -1.23 -17.81 3.91
N LYS A 32 -1.95 -18.25 2.87
CA LYS A 32 -1.74 -17.77 1.48
C LYS A 32 -1.96 -16.26 1.36
N PHE A 33 -3.00 -15.71 1.98
CA PHE A 33 -3.24 -14.26 2.01
C PHE A 33 -2.13 -13.52 2.77
N ARG A 34 -1.71 -14.04 3.93
CA ARG A 34 -0.61 -13.45 4.71
C ARG A 34 0.67 -13.39 3.87
N HIS A 35 0.99 -14.46 3.18
CA HIS A 35 2.14 -14.53 2.29
C HIS A 35 2.02 -13.56 1.11
N GLY A 36 0.87 -13.53 0.43
CA GLY A 36 0.60 -12.57 -0.66
C GLY A 36 0.74 -11.11 -0.22
N ASN A 37 0.24 -10.76 0.96
CA ASN A 37 0.40 -9.43 1.55
C ASN A 37 1.88 -9.07 1.80
N ASN A 38 2.68 -10.02 2.28
CA ASN A 38 4.12 -9.80 2.46
C ASN A 38 4.83 -9.48 1.14
N VAL A 39 4.43 -10.15 0.06
CA VAL A 39 4.98 -9.90 -1.27
C VAL A 39 4.51 -8.57 -1.83
N HIS A 40 3.25 -8.25 -1.64
CA HIS A 40 2.70 -6.94 -2.00
C HIS A 40 3.47 -5.80 -1.31
N ASP A 41 3.86 -5.97 -0.05
CA ASP A 41 4.72 -5.01 0.67
C ASP A 41 6.10 -4.86 0.01
N MET A 42 6.73 -5.97 -0.39
CA MET A 42 8.02 -5.95 -1.10
C MET A 42 7.90 -5.31 -2.48
N MET A 43 6.82 -5.60 -3.20
CA MET A 43 6.53 -5.07 -4.53
C MET A 43 6.58 -3.55 -4.57
N PHE A 44 6.08 -2.88 -3.53
CA PHE A 44 6.19 -1.43 -3.47
C PHE A 44 7.65 -0.94 -3.47
N SER A 45 8.55 -1.66 -2.80
CA SER A 45 9.98 -1.33 -2.81
C SER A 45 10.60 -1.54 -4.19
N TRP A 46 10.18 -2.59 -4.90
CA TRP A 46 10.62 -2.90 -6.26
C TRP A 46 10.15 -1.84 -7.27
N ILE A 47 8.87 -1.49 -7.24
CA ILE A 47 8.31 -0.42 -8.09
C ILE A 47 9.06 0.89 -7.85
N ARG A 48 9.31 1.24 -6.58
CA ARG A 48 9.97 2.52 -6.25
C ARG A 48 11.45 2.59 -6.63
N HIS A 49 12.04 1.48 -7.08
CA HIS A 49 13.36 1.49 -7.67
C HIS A 49 13.38 2.32 -8.96
N PHE A 50 12.43 2.07 -9.86
CA PHE A 50 12.32 2.76 -11.16
C PHE A 50 11.22 3.83 -11.20
N ALA A 51 10.28 3.83 -10.26
CA ALA A 51 9.23 4.83 -10.12
C ALA A 51 9.20 5.41 -8.69
N PRO A 52 10.13 6.33 -8.34
CA PRO A 52 10.31 6.81 -6.96
C PRO A 52 9.06 7.44 -6.32
N MET A 53 8.15 7.96 -7.16
CA MET A 53 6.89 8.63 -6.82
C MET A 53 5.67 7.70 -6.80
N ALA A 54 5.86 6.39 -6.98
CA ALA A 54 4.77 5.45 -6.89
C ALA A 54 4.02 5.61 -5.56
N VAL A 55 2.70 5.66 -5.67
CA VAL A 55 1.76 5.73 -4.55
C VAL A 55 1.35 4.31 -4.24
N ARG A 56 1.32 3.99 -2.94
CA ARG A 56 0.76 2.74 -2.45
C ARG A 56 -0.61 3.04 -1.89
N GLU A 57 -1.54 2.16 -2.21
CA GLU A 57 -2.91 2.13 -1.70
C GLU A 57 -3.66 3.45 -1.97
N GLU A 58 -4.60 3.44 -2.91
CA GLU A 58 -5.46 4.60 -3.17
C GLU A 58 -6.92 4.20 -3.07
N GLU A 59 -7.68 4.92 -2.24
CA GLU A 59 -9.12 4.70 -2.12
C GLU A 59 -9.85 5.24 -3.34
N VAL A 60 -10.85 4.49 -3.79
CA VAL A 60 -11.80 4.94 -4.80
C VAL A 60 -13.22 4.86 -4.24
N ASN A 61 -14.05 5.83 -4.61
CA ASN A 61 -15.45 5.93 -4.19
C ASN A 61 -16.33 6.23 -5.42
N GLY A 62 -17.34 5.39 -5.63
CA GLY A 62 -18.28 5.53 -6.75
C GLY A 62 -19.33 6.62 -6.59
N GLU A 63 -19.32 7.42 -5.52
CA GLU A 63 -20.31 8.48 -5.28
C GLU A 63 -20.44 9.47 -6.45
N MET A 64 -19.31 9.90 -7.02
CA MET A 64 -19.29 10.82 -8.17
C MET A 64 -19.83 10.19 -9.45
N ASP A 65 -19.85 8.86 -9.53
CA ASP A 65 -20.35 8.07 -10.66
C ASP A 65 -21.80 7.55 -10.46
N GLY A 66 -22.48 8.04 -9.42
CA GLY A 66 -23.84 7.60 -9.07
C GLY A 66 -23.88 6.19 -8.48
N LEU A 67 -22.77 5.70 -7.94
CA LEU A 67 -22.62 4.42 -7.26
C LEU A 67 -22.14 4.61 -5.81
N PRO A 68 -22.88 5.36 -4.95
CA PRO A 68 -22.44 5.74 -3.61
C PRO A 68 -22.34 4.56 -2.62
N GLN A 69 -22.53 3.32 -3.06
CA GLN A 69 -22.38 2.11 -2.24
C GLN A 69 -21.07 1.37 -2.55
N VAL A 70 -20.33 1.79 -3.59
CA VAL A 70 -19.14 1.09 -4.07
C VAL A 70 -17.89 1.81 -3.61
N ARG A 71 -16.99 1.07 -2.97
CA ARG A 71 -15.66 1.53 -2.56
C ARG A 71 -14.60 0.55 -3.00
N GLY A 72 -13.36 0.97 -3.04
CA GLY A 72 -12.26 0.09 -3.41
C GLY A 72 -10.91 0.65 -3.01
N ARG A 73 -9.88 -0.19 -3.10
CA ARG A 73 -8.50 0.18 -2.80
C ARG A 73 -7.59 -0.33 -3.91
N ILE A 74 -7.06 0.60 -4.70
CA ILE A 74 -6.05 0.35 -5.71
C ILE A 74 -4.75 -0.06 -5.02
N ASP A 75 -4.05 -1.09 -5.50
CA ASP A 75 -2.78 -1.55 -4.92
C ASP A 75 -1.67 -0.49 -5.03
N PHE A 76 -1.35 -0.05 -6.26
CA PHE A 76 -0.37 1.01 -6.51
C PHE A 76 -0.78 1.95 -7.64
N ARG A 77 -0.14 3.12 -7.69
CA ARG A 77 -0.25 4.06 -8.81
C ARG A 77 1.09 4.68 -9.16
N ILE A 78 1.36 4.81 -10.46
CA ILE A 78 2.45 5.63 -11.01
C ILE A 78 1.80 6.68 -11.90
N ASP A 79 1.92 7.96 -11.54
CA ASP A 79 1.26 9.05 -12.25
C ASP A 79 -0.26 8.81 -12.40
N ASN A 80 -0.78 8.71 -13.62
CA ASN A 80 -2.20 8.38 -13.87
C ASN A 80 -2.46 6.88 -14.08
N HIS A 81 -1.44 6.04 -13.96
CA HIS A 81 -1.52 4.61 -14.24
C HIS A 81 -1.77 3.81 -12.96
N ILE A 82 -2.91 3.14 -12.91
CA ILE A 82 -3.24 2.20 -11.84
C ILE A 82 -2.46 0.91 -12.07
N ILE A 83 -1.95 0.34 -10.98
CA ILE A 83 -1.28 -0.95 -10.95
C ILE A 83 -2.07 -1.85 -10.01
N GLU A 84 -2.55 -2.96 -10.54
CA GLU A 84 -3.09 -4.08 -9.76
C GLU A 84 -2.03 -5.18 -9.69
N PHE A 85 -1.72 -5.66 -8.48
CA PHE A 85 -0.68 -6.66 -8.25
C PHE A 85 -1.25 -7.94 -7.65
N LYS A 86 -0.84 -9.08 -8.20
CA LYS A 86 -1.27 -10.41 -7.76
C LYS A 86 -0.08 -11.34 -7.60
N THR A 87 -0.10 -12.12 -6.53
CA THR A 87 0.72 -13.34 -6.43
C THR A 87 -0.07 -14.52 -6.99
N THR A 88 0.58 -15.37 -7.77
CA THR A 88 -0.07 -16.55 -8.38
C THR A 88 0.76 -17.81 -8.12
N SER A 89 0.06 -18.94 -7.98
CA SER A 89 0.65 -20.29 -7.91
C SER A 89 0.56 -21.03 -9.26
N HIS A 90 0.11 -20.34 -10.32
CA HIS A 90 -0.01 -20.89 -11.65
C HIS A 90 0.52 -19.93 -12.72
N ASP A 91 1.01 -20.52 -13.80
CA ASP A 91 1.53 -19.85 -14.99
C ASP A 91 0.52 -18.90 -15.65
N ILE A 92 0.93 -17.63 -15.84
CA ILE A 92 0.24 -16.62 -16.66
C ILE A 92 1.21 -16.10 -17.73
N ASN A 93 1.23 -16.74 -18.90
CA ASN A 93 2.25 -16.46 -19.92
C ASN A 93 1.75 -15.61 -21.09
N SER A 94 0.42 -15.46 -21.21
CA SER A 94 -0.24 -14.74 -22.30
C SER A 94 -1.47 -13.95 -21.83
N GLU A 95 -1.93 -13.03 -22.68
CA GLU A 95 -3.16 -12.28 -22.49
C GLU A 95 -4.39 -13.21 -22.42
N SER A 96 -4.36 -14.31 -23.18
CA SER A 96 -5.42 -15.32 -23.11
C SER A 96 -5.45 -16.03 -21.76
N ASP A 97 -4.30 -16.19 -21.09
CA ASP A 97 -4.27 -16.80 -19.75
C ASP A 97 -4.93 -15.89 -18.73
N VAL A 98 -4.71 -14.56 -18.83
CA VAL A 98 -5.38 -13.58 -17.98
C VAL A 98 -6.90 -13.71 -18.11
N LEU A 99 -7.44 -13.68 -19.33
CA LEU A 99 -8.89 -13.78 -19.56
C LEU A 99 -9.48 -15.13 -19.11
N LYS A 100 -8.76 -16.23 -19.31
CA LYS A 100 -9.29 -17.57 -19.00
C LYS A 100 -9.15 -17.95 -17.53
N LYS A 101 -8.03 -17.63 -16.91
CA LYS A 101 -7.68 -18.08 -15.55
C LYS A 101 -7.99 -17.01 -14.51
N ASN A 102 -7.75 -15.74 -14.85
CA ASN A 102 -7.82 -14.61 -13.91
C ASN A 102 -8.68 -13.42 -14.40
N PRO A 103 -9.89 -13.64 -14.95
CA PRO A 103 -10.72 -12.55 -15.45
C PRO A 103 -11.15 -11.57 -14.35
N GLN A 104 -11.20 -12.01 -13.08
CA GLN A 104 -11.48 -11.12 -11.94
C GLN A 104 -10.45 -10.03 -11.74
N ASP A 105 -9.17 -10.32 -11.96
CA ASP A 105 -8.11 -9.37 -11.68
C ASP A 105 -8.13 -8.26 -12.74
N LEU A 106 -8.45 -8.62 -13.98
CA LEU A 106 -8.71 -7.66 -15.06
C LEU A 106 -9.96 -6.83 -14.80
N GLU A 107 -11.06 -7.46 -14.40
CA GLU A 107 -12.32 -6.75 -14.08
C GLU A 107 -12.14 -5.78 -12.91
N GLN A 108 -11.39 -6.19 -11.88
CA GLN A 108 -11.04 -5.36 -10.74
C GLN A 108 -10.27 -4.11 -11.17
N LEU A 109 -9.24 -4.27 -12.02
CA LEU A 109 -8.50 -3.14 -12.58
C LEU A 109 -9.38 -2.20 -13.40
N VAL A 110 -10.30 -2.73 -14.22
CA VAL A 110 -11.27 -1.93 -14.98
C VAL A 110 -12.20 -1.15 -14.05
N PHE A 111 -12.65 -1.76 -12.95
CA PHE A 111 -13.50 -1.08 -11.97
C PHE A 111 -12.74 0.06 -11.27
N TYR A 112 -11.48 -0.16 -10.89
CA TYR A 112 -10.64 0.90 -10.34
C TYR A 112 -10.38 2.04 -11.32
N ALA A 113 -10.09 1.74 -12.59
CA ALA A 113 -9.96 2.73 -13.65
C ALA A 113 -11.21 3.59 -13.80
N THR A 114 -12.38 2.95 -13.70
CA THR A 114 -13.69 3.59 -13.83
C THR A 114 -13.98 4.51 -12.66
N LEU A 115 -13.95 3.98 -11.44
CA LEU A 115 -14.32 4.69 -10.21
C LEU A 115 -13.32 5.77 -9.79
N SER A 116 -12.17 5.84 -10.45
CA SER A 116 -11.18 6.88 -10.23
C SER A 116 -11.11 7.92 -11.36
N GLY A 117 -11.99 7.82 -12.36
CA GLY A 117 -12.05 8.76 -13.48
C GLY A 117 -10.88 8.64 -14.47
N ARG A 118 -10.17 7.49 -14.50
CA ARG A 118 -8.95 7.28 -15.30
C ARG A 118 -9.16 6.36 -16.50
N ILE A 119 -10.40 6.23 -16.98
CA ILE A 119 -10.80 5.32 -18.06
C ILE A 119 -10.05 5.50 -19.41
N HIS A 120 -9.41 6.65 -19.62
CA HIS A 120 -8.69 6.97 -20.86
C HIS A 120 -7.19 6.68 -20.78
N GLU A 121 -6.72 6.25 -19.61
CA GLU A 121 -5.31 6.01 -19.35
C GLU A 121 -4.94 4.55 -19.59
N GLU A 122 -3.64 4.29 -19.65
CA GLU A 122 -3.10 2.94 -19.61
C GLU A 122 -2.95 2.48 -18.16
N HIS A 123 -3.20 1.20 -17.90
CA HIS A 123 -3.06 0.62 -16.56
C HIS A 123 -2.25 -0.66 -16.62
N TYR A 124 -1.81 -1.15 -15.48
CA TYR A 124 -0.94 -2.31 -15.41
C TYR A 124 -1.53 -3.39 -14.51
N LEU A 125 -1.60 -4.60 -15.04
CA LEU A 125 -1.90 -5.80 -14.27
C LEU A 125 -0.63 -6.63 -14.17
N ILE A 126 -0.17 -6.88 -12.95
CA ILE A 126 1.11 -7.54 -12.69
C ILE A 126 0.86 -8.81 -11.88
N TYR A 127 1.42 -9.91 -12.36
CA TYR A 127 1.51 -11.16 -11.63
C TYR A 127 2.96 -11.46 -11.23
N TYR A 128 3.13 -11.95 -10.02
CA TYR A 128 4.39 -12.52 -9.55
C TYR A 128 4.19 -13.99 -9.20
N GLU A 129 4.86 -14.87 -9.94
CA GLU A 129 4.80 -16.32 -9.76
C GLU A 129 5.95 -16.78 -8.87
N GLN A 130 5.62 -17.22 -7.65
CA GLN A 130 6.63 -17.56 -6.65
C GLN A 130 7.03 -19.03 -6.65
N ASP A 131 6.09 -19.94 -6.87
CA ASP A 131 6.30 -21.36 -6.56
C ASP A 131 7.21 -22.08 -7.57
N HIS A 132 7.49 -21.44 -8.72
CA HIS A 132 8.24 -22.08 -9.80
C HIS A 132 9.45 -21.29 -10.28
N GLN A 133 9.33 -19.98 -10.51
CA GLN A 133 10.39 -19.24 -11.23
C GLN A 133 10.71 -17.83 -10.67
N GLU A 134 10.00 -17.35 -9.65
CA GLU A 134 10.10 -15.96 -9.15
C GLU A 134 10.02 -14.93 -10.29
N LEU A 135 9.03 -15.10 -11.18
CA LEU A 135 8.93 -14.29 -12.39
C LEU A 135 7.79 -13.29 -12.33
N PHE A 136 8.08 -12.11 -12.87
CA PHE A 136 7.05 -11.14 -13.21
C PHE A 136 6.41 -11.45 -14.56
N ARG A 137 5.10 -11.21 -14.61
CA ARG A 137 4.30 -11.15 -15.82
C ARG A 137 3.49 -9.88 -15.75
N ALA A 138 3.78 -8.92 -16.62
CA ALA A 138 3.15 -7.61 -16.59
C ALA A 138 2.36 -7.39 -17.87
N PHE A 139 1.19 -6.77 -17.74
CA PHE A 139 0.30 -6.51 -18.86
C PHE A 139 -0.15 -5.06 -18.82
N THR A 140 -0.05 -4.37 -19.95
CA THR A 140 -0.73 -3.11 -20.17
C THR A 140 -2.20 -3.40 -20.47
N VAL A 141 -3.09 -2.65 -19.81
CA VAL A 141 -4.55 -2.76 -19.93
C VAL A 141 -5.11 -1.40 -20.33
N LYS A 142 -5.95 -1.39 -21.38
CA LYS A 142 -6.67 -0.19 -21.83
C LYS A 142 -8.13 -0.51 -22.08
N ILE A 143 -9.01 0.41 -21.68
CA ILE A 143 -10.42 0.37 -22.04
C ILE A 143 -10.57 1.04 -23.42
N ARG A 144 -11.29 0.41 -24.35
CA ARG A 144 -11.50 0.95 -25.70
C ARG A 144 -12.24 2.29 -25.63
N PRO A 145 -11.87 3.27 -26.47
CA PRO A 145 -12.65 4.49 -26.61
C PRO A 145 -14.11 4.19 -26.97
N GLY A 146 -15.05 4.81 -26.24
CA GLY A 146 -16.49 4.62 -26.46
C GLY A 146 -17.13 3.46 -25.68
N ALA A 147 -16.34 2.67 -24.94
CA ALA A 147 -16.88 1.70 -24.00
C ALA A 147 -17.62 2.38 -22.82
N ASP A 148 -18.57 1.67 -22.21
CA ASP A 148 -19.32 2.14 -21.04
C ASP A 148 -19.03 1.26 -19.82
N PRO A 149 -17.84 1.44 -19.19
CA PRO A 149 -17.47 0.63 -18.04
C PRO A 149 -18.29 0.98 -16.79
N ILE A 150 -18.91 2.16 -16.71
CA ILE A 150 -19.74 2.51 -15.55
C ILE A 150 -21.03 1.70 -15.51
N SER A 151 -21.67 1.46 -16.67
CA SER A 151 -22.80 0.53 -16.76
C SER A 151 -22.38 -0.90 -16.42
N PHE A 152 -21.14 -1.29 -16.75
CA PHE A 152 -20.61 -2.60 -16.38
C PHE A 152 -20.50 -2.77 -14.85
N VAL A 153 -19.94 -1.79 -14.14
CA VAL A 153 -19.90 -1.77 -12.66
C VAL A 153 -21.33 -1.79 -12.08
N ARG A 154 -22.22 -0.95 -12.62
CA ARG A 154 -23.61 -0.84 -12.15
C ARG A 154 -24.36 -2.16 -12.29
N ASN A 155 -24.21 -2.85 -13.41
CA ASN A 155 -24.85 -4.15 -13.63
C ASN A 155 -24.40 -5.21 -12.60
N ARG A 156 -23.11 -5.21 -12.21
CA ARG A 156 -22.63 -6.09 -11.12
C ARG A 156 -23.26 -5.74 -9.78
N LEU A 157 -23.29 -4.45 -9.46
CA LEU A 157 -23.86 -3.95 -8.21
C LEU A 157 -25.35 -4.31 -8.12
N ASP A 158 -26.12 -4.02 -9.17
CA ASP A 158 -27.57 -4.25 -9.21
C ASP A 158 -27.90 -5.73 -9.08
N ALA A 159 -27.13 -6.61 -9.74
CA ALA A 159 -27.27 -8.06 -9.59
C ALA A 159 -27.04 -8.49 -8.14
N LEU A 160 -25.94 -8.05 -7.51
CA LEU A 160 -25.61 -8.39 -6.13
C LEU A 160 -26.66 -7.87 -5.13
N VAL A 161 -27.05 -6.60 -5.25
CA VAL A 161 -28.03 -5.97 -4.37
C VAL A 161 -29.39 -6.66 -4.49
N THR A 162 -29.86 -6.90 -5.72
CA THR A 162 -31.14 -7.57 -5.97
C THR A 162 -31.12 -8.99 -5.41
N SER A 163 -30.03 -9.73 -5.59
CA SER A 163 -29.89 -11.07 -5.04
C SER A 163 -29.93 -11.11 -3.52
N ILE A 164 -29.24 -10.19 -2.84
CA ILE A 164 -29.28 -10.07 -1.38
C ILE A 164 -30.71 -9.76 -0.90
N GLN A 165 -31.38 -8.79 -1.52
CA GLN A 165 -32.73 -8.36 -1.14
C GLN A 165 -33.76 -9.46 -1.34
N ASN A 166 -33.70 -10.17 -2.48
CA ASN A 166 -34.66 -11.21 -2.82
C ASN A 166 -34.28 -12.59 -2.27
N SER A 167 -33.11 -12.72 -1.64
CA SER A 167 -32.58 -14.02 -1.21
C SER A 167 -32.46 -15.02 -2.37
N ASP A 168 -32.10 -14.53 -3.56
CA ASP A 168 -32.00 -15.32 -4.79
C ASP A 168 -30.66 -15.05 -5.50
N GLN A 169 -29.81 -16.06 -5.53
CA GLN A 169 -28.48 -16.00 -6.12
C GLN A 169 -28.40 -16.31 -7.63
N GLY A 170 -29.53 -16.55 -8.30
CA GLY A 170 -29.57 -17.04 -9.69
C GLY A 170 -28.83 -16.19 -10.73
N ASN A 171 -28.69 -14.88 -10.47
CA ASN A 171 -28.09 -13.92 -11.41
C ASN A 171 -26.63 -13.56 -11.08
N LEU A 172 -26.01 -14.18 -10.07
CA LEU A 172 -24.65 -13.82 -9.63
C LEU A 172 -23.55 -14.54 -10.39
N GLY A 173 -23.90 -15.63 -11.08
CA GLY A 173 -22.94 -16.52 -11.72
C GLY A 173 -22.08 -17.30 -10.72
N ARG A 174 -21.28 -18.24 -11.24
CA ARG A 174 -20.41 -19.09 -10.44
C ARG A 174 -19.25 -18.30 -9.84
N CYS A 175 -19.03 -18.49 -8.54
CA CYS A 175 -17.88 -17.90 -7.82
C CYS A 175 -16.56 -18.19 -8.55
N ARG A 176 -15.75 -17.17 -8.78
CA ARG A 176 -14.45 -17.32 -9.48
C ARG A 176 -13.40 -18.05 -8.63
N TYR A 177 -13.55 -18.05 -7.31
CA TYR A 177 -12.73 -18.82 -6.38
C TYR A 177 -13.34 -20.18 -6.01
N PHE A 178 -14.36 -20.65 -6.74
CA PHE A 178 -15.08 -21.88 -6.40
C PHE A 178 -14.14 -23.10 -6.23
N GLU A 179 -13.15 -23.23 -7.11
CA GLU A 179 -12.21 -24.35 -7.14
C GLU A 179 -10.97 -24.12 -6.25
N TYR A 180 -10.89 -22.98 -5.55
CA TYR A 180 -9.69 -22.52 -4.84
C TYR A 180 -9.89 -22.44 -3.31
N GLY A 181 -10.57 -23.43 -2.73
CA GLY A 181 -10.75 -23.50 -1.26
C GLY A 181 -11.86 -22.58 -0.73
N CYS A 182 -12.92 -22.36 -1.50
CA CYS A 182 -14.07 -21.55 -1.07
C CYS A 182 -14.73 -22.14 0.20
N LYS A 183 -14.70 -21.40 1.31
CA LYS A 183 -15.29 -21.83 2.60
C LYS A 183 -16.76 -22.26 2.51
N PHE A 184 -17.56 -21.62 1.66
CA PHE A 184 -18.98 -21.98 1.52
C PHE A 184 -19.20 -23.28 0.75
N THR A 185 -18.27 -23.63 -0.15
CA THR A 185 -18.29 -24.92 -0.83
C THR A 185 -17.86 -26.03 0.14
N THR A 186 -16.76 -25.81 0.87
CA THR A 186 -16.23 -26.78 1.85
C THR A 186 -17.23 -27.09 2.96
N ASN A 187 -18.07 -26.13 3.33
CA ASN A 187 -19.13 -26.30 4.34
C ASN A 187 -20.49 -26.71 3.74
N GLU A 188 -20.56 -27.03 2.43
CA GLU A 188 -21.80 -27.45 1.73
C GLU A 188 -22.96 -26.44 1.82
N ILE A 189 -22.65 -25.15 1.92
CA ILE A 189 -23.62 -24.05 2.10
C ILE A 189 -24.11 -23.51 0.74
N CYS A 190 -23.24 -23.54 -0.27
CA CYS A 190 -23.52 -22.91 -1.57
C CYS A 190 -23.81 -23.92 -2.69
N SER A 191 -24.55 -23.47 -3.70
CA SER A 191 -24.81 -24.22 -4.94
C SER A 191 -24.01 -23.67 -6.12
N CYS A 192 -22.85 -23.03 -5.88
CA CYS A 192 -22.05 -22.40 -6.93
C CYS A 192 -21.68 -23.35 -8.08
N SER A 193 -21.59 -24.66 -7.82
CA SER A 193 -21.30 -25.68 -8.84
C SER A 193 -22.35 -25.76 -9.96
N THR A 194 -23.59 -25.34 -9.70
CA THR A 194 -24.68 -25.39 -10.69
C THR A 194 -24.86 -24.09 -11.46
N PHE A 195 -24.13 -23.03 -11.10
CA PHE A 195 -24.27 -21.73 -11.74
C PHE A 195 -23.45 -21.65 -13.02
N SER A 196 -23.97 -20.87 -13.98
CA SER A 196 -23.21 -20.51 -15.17
C SER A 196 -22.03 -19.61 -14.79
N PRO A 197 -20.92 -19.64 -15.54
CA PRO A 197 -19.83 -18.68 -15.35
C PRO A 197 -20.35 -17.23 -15.40
N ILE A 198 -19.69 -16.35 -14.65
CA ILE A 198 -19.95 -14.90 -14.71
C ILE A 198 -19.70 -14.41 -16.14
N ASP A 199 -20.62 -13.61 -16.70
CA ASP A 199 -20.47 -13.02 -18.03
C ASP A 199 -19.19 -12.15 -18.13
N GLN A 200 -18.35 -12.43 -19.11
CA GLN A 200 -17.08 -11.72 -19.36
C GLN A 200 -17.11 -10.91 -20.66
N SER A 201 -18.26 -10.81 -21.32
CA SER A 201 -18.39 -10.21 -22.66
C SER A 201 -17.91 -8.75 -22.76
N PHE A 202 -17.95 -7.99 -21.65
CA PHE A 202 -17.36 -6.66 -21.60
C PHE A 202 -15.83 -6.72 -21.70
N LEU A 203 -15.19 -7.59 -20.93
CA LEU A 203 -13.73 -7.74 -20.92
C LEU A 203 -13.22 -8.17 -22.31
N ASP A 204 -13.90 -9.13 -22.93
CA ASP A 204 -13.49 -9.67 -24.23
C ASP A 204 -13.59 -8.65 -25.37
N ARG A 205 -14.59 -7.75 -25.32
CA ARG A 205 -14.86 -6.80 -26.42
C ARG A 205 -14.20 -5.45 -26.19
N GLU A 206 -14.29 -4.94 -24.98
CA GLU A 206 -14.00 -3.54 -24.65
C GLU A 206 -12.64 -3.32 -23.99
N VAL A 207 -11.94 -4.39 -23.59
CA VAL A 207 -10.65 -4.28 -22.91
C VAL A 207 -9.55 -4.83 -23.81
N VAL A 208 -8.50 -4.02 -23.99
CA VAL A 208 -7.28 -4.42 -24.70
C VAL A 208 -6.21 -4.72 -23.66
N ILE A 209 -5.65 -5.92 -23.72
CA ILE A 209 -4.54 -6.36 -22.88
C ILE A 209 -3.35 -6.63 -23.79
N GLN A 210 -2.16 -6.25 -23.35
CA GLN A 210 -0.92 -6.54 -24.06
C GLN A 210 0.19 -6.82 -23.05
N ARG A 211 0.93 -7.91 -23.22
CA ARG A 211 2.09 -8.21 -22.38
C ARG A 211 3.17 -7.13 -22.51
N ASN A 212 3.69 -6.68 -21.37
CA ASN A 212 4.62 -5.57 -21.25
C ASN A 212 5.97 -6.07 -20.72
N LEU A 213 6.83 -6.50 -21.64
CA LEU A 213 8.16 -7.03 -21.32
C LEU A 213 9.11 -5.97 -20.74
N GLU A 214 8.91 -4.68 -21.08
CA GLU A 214 9.72 -3.60 -20.52
C GLU A 214 9.43 -3.42 -19.03
N LEU A 215 8.16 -3.45 -18.64
CA LEU A 215 7.75 -3.38 -17.24
C LEU A 215 8.22 -4.64 -16.48
N GLU A 216 8.12 -5.84 -17.07
CA GLU A 216 8.69 -7.06 -16.48
C GLU A 216 10.18 -6.89 -16.17
N ALA A 217 10.97 -6.33 -17.11
CA ALA A 217 12.40 -6.10 -16.91
C ALA A 217 12.69 -5.06 -15.81
N LYS A 218 11.91 -3.97 -15.73
CA LYS A 218 12.03 -2.95 -14.67
C LYS A 218 11.69 -3.51 -13.29
N LEU A 219 10.68 -4.37 -13.20
CA LEU A 219 10.30 -5.04 -11.97
C LEU A 219 11.38 -6.03 -11.51
N GLU A 220 11.95 -6.79 -12.44
CA GLU A 220 13.03 -7.72 -12.14
C GLU A 220 14.30 -6.99 -11.71
N ASP A 221 14.68 -5.91 -12.40
CA ASP A 221 15.76 -5.02 -11.98
C ASP A 221 15.50 -4.44 -10.58
N GLY A 222 14.28 -3.96 -10.33
CA GLY A 222 13.85 -3.51 -9.02
C GLY A 222 13.96 -4.60 -7.95
N ARG A 223 13.58 -5.84 -8.26
CA ARG A 223 13.68 -6.98 -7.33
C ARG A 223 15.13 -7.34 -7.00
N LEU A 224 16.02 -7.32 -7.99
CA LEU A 224 17.43 -7.66 -7.84
C LEU A 224 18.27 -6.54 -7.19
N ASN A 225 17.94 -5.28 -7.48
CA ASN A 225 18.75 -4.12 -7.10
C ASN A 225 18.14 -3.25 -6.01
N SER A 226 16.90 -3.51 -5.59
CA SER A 226 16.42 -2.98 -4.32
C SER A 226 17.02 -3.80 -3.19
N SER A 227 17.53 -3.12 -2.17
CA SER A 227 17.68 -3.74 -0.86
C SER A 227 16.27 -4.11 -0.40
N VAL A 228 15.90 -5.36 -0.63
CA VAL A 228 14.67 -5.92 -0.10
C VAL A 228 14.66 -5.57 1.38
N TYR A 229 13.57 -4.97 1.85
CA TYR A 229 13.21 -5.05 3.26
C TYR A 229 13.11 -6.55 3.55
N ALA A 230 14.24 -7.18 3.87
CA ALA A 230 14.30 -8.61 4.10
C ALA A 230 13.24 -8.92 5.14
N TYR A 231 12.48 -9.98 4.94
CA TYR A 231 11.49 -10.42 5.91
C TYR A 231 12.12 -10.47 7.31
N GLY A 232 11.62 -9.65 8.24
CA GLY A 232 12.23 -9.41 9.56
C GLY A 232 13.01 -8.11 9.75
N SER A 233 13.23 -7.31 8.71
CA SER A 233 13.89 -6.00 8.82
C SER A 233 12.94 -4.92 9.37
N PHE A 234 13.46 -4.07 10.25
CA PHE A 234 12.71 -2.96 10.84
C PHE A 234 12.67 -1.76 9.91
N SER A 235 11.52 -1.10 9.80
CA SER A 235 11.45 0.25 9.25
C SER A 235 11.79 1.31 10.33
N LEU A 236 12.12 2.54 9.93
CA LEU A 236 12.20 3.65 10.90
C LEU A 236 10.88 3.89 11.66
N TRP A 237 9.75 3.50 11.08
CA TRP A 237 8.47 3.59 11.76
C TRP A 237 8.37 2.60 12.91
N ASP A 238 8.80 1.36 12.67
CA ASP A 238 8.78 0.28 13.65
C ASP A 238 9.51 0.67 14.94
N LEU A 239 10.62 1.38 14.79
CA LEU A 239 11.41 1.88 15.92
C LEU A 239 10.67 2.93 16.76
N LEU A 240 9.78 3.70 16.13
CA LEU A 240 8.95 4.71 16.80
C LEU A 240 7.72 4.09 17.47
N ILE A 241 7.28 2.90 17.05
CA ILE A 241 6.08 2.22 17.56
C ILE A 241 6.37 0.78 18.06
N PRO A 242 7.39 0.59 18.93
CA PRO A 242 7.97 -0.73 19.18
C PRO A 242 7.00 -1.78 19.73
N ARG A 243 6.06 -1.40 20.60
CA ARG A 243 5.05 -2.34 21.14
C ARG A 243 4.03 -2.78 20.11
N ARG A 244 3.67 -1.89 19.18
CA ARG A 244 2.80 -2.24 18.06
C ARG A 244 3.54 -3.14 17.08
N THR A 245 4.77 -2.78 16.73
CA THR A 245 5.64 -3.65 15.91
C THR A 245 5.78 -5.04 16.52
N TYR A 246 5.98 -5.15 17.83
CA TYR A 246 6.00 -6.45 18.51
C TYR A 246 4.73 -7.27 18.24
N LEU A 247 3.55 -6.66 18.40
CA LEU A 247 2.27 -7.33 18.17
C LEU A 247 2.06 -7.73 16.71
N GLU A 248 2.42 -6.84 15.76
CA GLU A 248 2.39 -7.11 14.31
C GLU A 248 3.28 -8.31 13.97
N ARG A 249 4.50 -8.36 14.51
CA ARG A 249 5.45 -9.47 14.29
C ARG A 249 5.01 -10.79 14.93
N LYS A 250 4.18 -10.72 15.97
CA LYS A 250 3.58 -11.90 16.62
C LYS A 250 2.28 -12.35 15.94
N GLY A 251 1.77 -11.61 14.95
CA GLY A 251 0.48 -11.89 14.32
C GLY A 251 -0.70 -11.66 15.26
N LEU A 252 -0.54 -10.78 16.26
CA LEU A 252 -1.56 -10.49 17.28
C LEU A 252 -2.37 -9.21 16.98
N LEU A 253 -2.06 -8.52 15.88
CA LEU A 253 -2.82 -7.40 15.36
C LEU A 253 -3.26 -7.73 13.92
N ASP A 254 -4.55 -7.52 13.64
CA ASP A 254 -5.06 -7.55 12.29
C ASP A 254 -4.70 -6.23 11.60
N THR A 255 -3.74 -6.28 10.68
CA THR A 255 -3.13 -5.08 10.05
C THR A 255 -4.02 -4.43 8.98
N ALA A 256 -5.16 -5.05 8.66
CA ALA A 256 -6.06 -4.61 7.60
C ALA A 256 -6.74 -3.26 7.87
N GLU A 257 -6.98 -2.88 9.13
CA GLU A 257 -7.70 -1.65 9.52
C GLU A 257 -6.85 -0.37 9.42
N GLU A 258 -5.51 -0.43 9.38
CA GLU A 258 -4.67 0.77 9.53
C GLU A 258 -3.76 1.10 8.34
N ALA A 259 -3.70 0.25 7.32
CA ALA A 259 -3.15 0.66 6.02
C ALA A 259 -3.91 1.88 5.44
N GLU A 260 -5.17 2.06 5.88
CA GLU A 260 -6.05 3.25 5.69
C GLU A 260 -5.39 4.60 6.08
N GLN A 261 -4.40 4.61 6.98
CA GLN A 261 -3.73 5.84 7.45
C GLN A 261 -2.39 6.15 6.76
N LEU A 262 -1.87 5.25 5.92
CA LEU A 262 -0.55 5.39 5.30
C LEU A 262 -0.58 5.88 3.84
N ASN A 263 -1.78 6.05 3.26
CA ASN A 263 -1.93 6.62 1.93
C ASN A 263 -1.38 8.05 1.92
N PRO A 264 -0.37 8.35 1.08
CA PRO A 264 0.00 9.73 0.81
C PRO A 264 -1.23 10.45 0.27
N ASP A 265 -1.77 11.40 1.02
CA ASP A 265 -2.80 12.28 0.46
C ASP A 265 -2.23 13.02 -0.77
N GLU A 266 -3.12 13.50 -1.65
CA GLU A 266 -2.75 14.22 -2.87
C GLU A 266 -1.79 15.39 -2.61
N THR A 267 -1.84 15.98 -1.42
CA THR A 267 -0.90 17.03 -0.99
C THR A 267 0.52 16.47 -0.85
N LEU A 268 0.70 15.32 -0.20
CA LEU A 268 2.01 14.68 -0.07
C LEU A 268 2.58 14.27 -1.44
N ILE A 269 1.72 13.81 -2.35
CA ILE A 269 2.12 13.51 -3.74
C ILE A 269 2.58 14.77 -4.44
N SER A 270 1.80 15.86 -4.36
CA SER A 270 2.13 17.15 -4.97
C SER A 270 3.46 17.71 -4.48
N ILE A 271 3.76 17.59 -3.17
CA ILE A 271 5.05 18.00 -2.61
C ILE A 271 6.19 17.18 -3.19
N ASN A 272 6.04 15.86 -3.25
CA ASN A 272 7.10 14.98 -3.74
C ASN A 272 7.38 15.23 -5.24
N ASN A 273 6.33 15.42 -6.04
CA ASN A 273 6.45 15.79 -7.45
C ASN A 273 7.14 17.15 -7.61
N ALA A 274 6.74 18.16 -6.85
CA ALA A 274 7.39 19.47 -6.88
C ALA A 274 8.89 19.39 -6.53
N VAL A 275 9.30 18.54 -5.58
CA VAL A 275 10.71 18.30 -5.26
C VAL A 275 11.44 17.66 -6.44
N TYR A 276 10.83 16.66 -7.07
CA TYR A 276 11.39 15.98 -8.22
C TYR A 276 11.57 16.94 -9.42
N ASP A 277 10.51 17.65 -9.77
CA ASP A 277 10.44 18.55 -10.92
C ASP A 277 11.30 19.81 -10.75
N SER A 278 11.61 20.19 -9.51
CA SER A 278 12.48 21.35 -9.23
C SER A 278 13.95 21.14 -9.64
N GLY A 279 14.35 19.92 -10.00
CA GLY A 279 15.73 19.59 -10.38
C GLY A 279 16.72 19.54 -9.21
N ILE A 280 16.25 19.72 -7.97
CA ILE A 280 17.05 19.57 -6.75
C ILE A 280 17.15 18.12 -6.31
N TYR A 281 16.21 17.25 -6.73
CA TYR A 281 16.28 15.82 -6.44
C TYR A 281 17.55 15.23 -7.05
N ARG A 282 18.26 14.40 -6.28
CA ARG A 282 19.49 13.74 -6.75
C ARG A 282 19.35 12.25 -6.78
N GLU A 283 19.00 11.67 -5.64
CA GLU A 283 18.99 10.22 -5.49
C GLU A 283 18.05 9.80 -4.38
N ARG A 284 17.80 8.49 -4.32
CA ARG A 284 17.23 7.84 -3.15
C ARG A 284 18.32 7.03 -2.48
N ARG A 285 18.66 7.38 -1.25
CA ARG A 285 19.72 6.72 -0.50
C ARG A 285 19.14 5.70 0.46
N GLU A 286 19.67 4.49 0.41
CA GLU A 286 19.40 3.48 1.42
C GLU A 286 20.03 3.89 2.76
N ILE A 287 19.25 3.86 3.83
CA ILE A 287 19.72 4.09 5.20
C ILE A 287 19.90 2.74 5.89
N ARG A 288 21.13 2.50 6.38
CA ARG A 288 21.52 1.19 6.95
C ARG A 288 22.14 1.31 8.32
N ILE A 289 21.96 0.26 9.12
CA ILE A 289 22.63 0.08 10.41
C ILE A 289 23.10 -1.37 10.56
N ASN A 290 24.39 -1.59 10.80
CA ASN A 290 25.01 -2.93 10.89
C ASN A 290 24.54 -3.88 9.76
N GLU A 291 24.66 -3.41 8.52
CA GLU A 291 24.22 -4.10 7.28
C GLU A 291 22.69 -4.25 7.12
N ARG A 292 21.88 -3.92 8.13
CA ARG A 292 20.41 -3.96 8.06
C ARG A 292 19.89 -2.71 7.35
N SER A 293 19.03 -2.91 6.36
CA SER A 293 18.29 -1.81 5.74
C SER A 293 17.18 -1.33 6.66
N LEU A 294 17.06 -0.02 6.86
CA LEU A 294 15.94 0.62 7.56
C LEU A 294 15.03 1.42 6.60
N GLY A 295 15.36 1.38 5.31
CA GLY A 295 14.60 1.99 4.24
C GLY A 295 15.39 2.90 3.32
N TYR A 296 14.63 3.66 2.54
CA TYR A 296 15.16 4.57 1.55
C TYR A 296 14.63 5.98 1.76
N VAL A 297 15.54 6.95 1.71
CA VAL A 297 15.25 8.35 1.94
C VAL A 297 15.59 9.16 0.68
N PRO A 298 14.70 10.05 0.22
CA PRO A 298 15.02 10.97 -0.86
C PRO A 298 16.10 11.96 -0.42
N MET A 299 17.05 12.21 -1.31
CA MET A 299 18.15 13.14 -1.11
C MET A 299 18.08 14.26 -2.14
N VAL A 300 18.27 15.50 -1.68
CA VAL A 300 18.22 16.71 -2.49
C VAL A 300 19.55 17.45 -2.46
N SER A 301 19.96 18.01 -3.59
CA SER A 301 21.08 18.94 -3.65
C SER A 301 20.58 20.35 -3.42
N LEU A 302 21.10 20.98 -2.37
CA LEU A 302 20.81 22.37 -2.07
C LEU A 302 22.13 23.13 -1.91
N PRO A 303 22.17 24.42 -2.25
CA PRO A 303 23.33 25.26 -1.96
C PRO A 303 23.69 25.16 -0.47
N ALA A 304 24.97 25.01 -0.15
CA ALA A 304 25.41 25.12 1.23
C ALA A 304 25.00 26.49 1.78
N VAL A 305 24.21 26.49 2.85
CA VAL A 305 23.82 27.73 3.53
C VAL A 305 25.08 28.35 4.15
N PRO A 306 25.34 29.65 3.97
CA PRO A 306 26.63 30.26 4.28
C PRO A 306 26.85 30.37 5.79
N ASP A 307 27.42 29.33 6.40
CA ASP A 307 28.12 29.41 7.69
C ASP A 307 29.64 29.55 7.50
N GLY A 308 30.13 29.75 6.27
CA GLY A 308 31.56 29.93 6.00
C GLY A 308 31.97 29.72 4.54
N GLY A 309 31.66 30.69 3.68
CA GLY A 309 32.40 30.98 2.44
C GLY A 309 32.30 30.01 1.24
N ASP A 310 31.97 28.74 1.45
CA ASP A 310 32.05 27.75 0.39
C ASP A 310 30.71 27.51 -0.34
N GLN A 311 30.66 27.91 -1.62
CA GLN A 311 29.51 27.75 -2.52
C GLN A 311 29.38 26.33 -3.10
N TYR A 312 29.57 25.29 -2.30
CA TYR A 312 29.36 23.92 -2.77
C TYR A 312 27.91 23.49 -2.55
N GLU A 313 27.32 22.88 -3.58
CA GLU A 313 26.10 22.09 -3.43
C GLU A 313 26.34 20.94 -2.45
N ARG A 314 25.42 20.75 -1.50
CA ARG A 314 25.45 19.64 -0.55
C ARG A 314 24.19 18.82 -0.66
N ILE A 315 24.35 17.51 -0.48
CA ILE A 315 23.26 16.54 -0.52
C ILE A 315 22.66 16.42 0.88
N TYR A 316 21.35 16.66 1.00
CA TYR A 316 20.62 16.61 2.26
C TYR A 316 19.43 15.64 2.18
N PRO A 317 19.12 14.92 3.27
CA PRO A 317 17.90 14.15 3.35
C PRO A 317 16.67 15.05 3.46
N ILE A 318 15.57 14.63 2.84
CA ILE A 318 14.28 15.32 2.88
C ILE A 318 13.16 14.42 3.39
N LEU A 319 12.21 15.00 4.12
CA LEU A 319 11.03 14.31 4.66
C LEU A 319 9.78 15.14 4.36
N ALA A 320 8.97 14.69 3.41
CA ALA A 320 7.69 15.33 3.10
C ALA A 320 6.56 14.83 3.99
N ARG A 321 5.68 15.73 4.42
CA ARG A 321 4.52 15.49 5.29
C ARG A 321 3.37 16.40 4.91
N SER A 322 2.17 16.01 5.32
CA SER A 322 0.95 16.78 5.13
C SER A 322 0.23 16.99 6.46
N TYR A 323 -0.32 18.20 6.66
CA TYR A 323 -1.21 18.55 7.76
C TYR A 323 -2.62 18.83 7.27
N GLY A 324 -3.62 18.57 8.12
CA GLY A 324 -5.03 18.79 7.76
C GLY A 324 -5.39 20.26 7.53
N TYR A 325 -4.67 21.19 8.14
CA TYR A 325 -4.87 22.63 7.98
C TYR A 325 -3.52 23.36 8.03
N GLU A 326 -3.46 24.57 7.47
CA GLU A 326 -2.36 25.50 7.70
C GLU A 326 -2.56 26.27 9.02
N PRO A 327 -1.68 26.13 10.02
CA PRO A 327 -1.63 27.02 11.17
C PRO A 327 -1.32 28.47 10.77
N ASP A 328 -2.10 29.43 11.28
CA ASP A 328 -1.90 30.88 11.13
C ASP A 328 -0.47 31.35 11.46
N LYS A 329 0.17 30.66 12.41
CA LYS A 329 1.60 30.77 12.71
C LYS A 329 2.16 29.37 12.94
N LEU A 330 3.06 28.94 12.06
CA LEU A 330 3.86 27.72 12.21
C LEU A 330 5.26 28.13 12.66
N SER A 331 5.45 28.21 13.97
CA SER A 331 6.78 28.16 14.56
C SER A 331 7.26 26.70 14.59
N THR A 332 8.57 26.49 14.68
CA THR A 332 9.18 25.17 14.89
C THR A 332 8.55 24.40 16.06
N SER A 333 7.98 25.10 17.05
CA SER A 333 7.26 24.50 18.18
C SER A 333 5.94 23.79 17.84
N LYS A 334 5.41 23.95 16.62
CA LYS A 334 4.21 23.24 16.14
C LYS A 334 4.53 22.05 15.24
N LEU A 335 5.80 21.82 14.90
CA LEU A 335 6.18 20.63 14.15
C LEU A 335 6.06 19.41 15.05
N SER A 336 5.38 18.37 14.57
CA SER A 336 5.25 17.12 15.28
C SER A 336 6.64 16.61 15.72
N PRO A 337 6.84 16.34 17.03
CA PRO A 337 8.10 15.78 17.53
C PRO A 337 8.49 14.50 16.80
N PHE A 338 7.53 13.74 16.28
CA PHE A 338 7.78 12.52 15.50
C PHE A 338 8.45 12.77 14.16
N TYR A 339 8.17 13.90 13.51
CA TYR A 339 8.84 14.25 12.26
C TYR A 339 10.29 14.67 12.52
N ILE A 340 10.52 15.36 13.63
CA ILE A 340 11.87 15.73 14.10
C ILE A 340 12.65 14.46 14.45
N LEU A 341 12.07 13.53 15.24
CA LEU A 341 12.69 12.26 15.59
C LEU A 341 12.98 11.40 14.37
N ARG A 342 12.03 11.27 13.44
CA ARG A 342 12.25 10.52 12.19
C ARG A 342 13.36 11.15 11.36
N MET A 343 13.39 12.47 11.24
CA MET A 343 14.48 13.16 10.55
C MET A 343 15.81 13.00 11.28
N ALA A 344 15.83 12.97 12.61
CA ALA A 344 17.02 12.71 13.41
C ALA A 344 17.63 11.35 13.07
N MET A 345 16.80 10.30 13.00
CA MET A 345 17.23 8.96 12.62
C MET A 345 17.77 8.93 11.18
N ILE A 346 17.05 9.56 10.24
CA ILE A 346 17.48 9.69 8.85
C ILE A 346 18.85 10.38 8.75
N CYS A 347 19.01 11.52 9.41
CA CYS A 347 20.25 12.29 9.48
C CYS A 347 21.40 11.45 10.04
N SER A 348 21.15 10.76 11.15
CA SER A 348 22.12 9.87 11.80
C SER A 348 22.58 8.72 10.91
N LEU A 349 21.67 8.12 10.13
CA LEU A 349 21.99 6.98 9.27
C LEU A 349 22.58 7.38 7.92
N SER A 350 22.26 8.58 7.44
CA SER A 350 22.79 9.14 6.18
C SER A 350 24.12 9.89 6.35
N GLY A 351 24.57 10.10 7.60
CA GLY A 351 25.77 10.87 7.92
C GLY A 351 25.60 12.40 7.76
N SER A 352 24.37 12.87 7.55
CA SER A 352 24.09 14.31 7.44
C SER A 352 23.65 14.85 8.78
N ASN A 353 24.30 15.91 9.29
CA ASN A 353 23.85 16.58 10.51
C ASN A 353 22.66 17.52 10.29
N THR A 354 22.22 17.67 9.04
CA THR A 354 21.17 18.60 8.62
C THR A 354 20.17 17.88 7.72
N GLY A 355 18.87 18.13 7.92
CA GLY A 355 17.82 17.60 7.07
C GLY A 355 16.69 18.62 6.88
N TYR A 356 15.85 18.39 5.88
CA TYR A 356 14.74 19.27 5.54
C TYR A 356 13.40 18.55 5.68
N ILE A 357 12.49 19.14 6.44
CA ILE A 357 11.12 18.62 6.60
C ILE A 357 10.19 19.54 5.82
N LEU A 358 9.57 19.01 4.77
CA LEU A 358 8.55 19.71 3.98
C LEU A 358 7.17 19.38 4.54
N VAL A 359 6.35 20.39 4.79
CA VAL A 359 4.99 20.24 5.29
C VAL A 359 4.04 20.98 4.35
N GLY A 360 3.21 20.26 3.62
CA GLY A 360 2.08 20.84 2.88
C GLY A 360 0.77 20.72 3.65
N PHE A 361 -0.27 21.38 3.15
CA PHE A 361 -1.55 21.51 3.84
C PHE A 361 -2.69 20.98 2.97
N ARG A 362 -3.50 20.06 3.51
CA ARG A 362 -4.62 19.44 2.78
C ARG A 362 -5.67 20.44 2.33
N ASN A 363 -5.85 21.53 3.07
CA ASN A 363 -6.79 22.59 2.75
C ASN A 363 -6.23 23.63 1.77
N ASP A 364 -4.94 23.55 1.41
CA ASP A 364 -4.29 24.41 0.42
C ASP A 364 -3.04 23.70 -0.15
N SER A 365 -3.26 22.89 -1.18
CA SER A 365 -2.21 22.11 -1.84
C SER A 365 -1.18 22.96 -2.60
N SER A 366 -1.44 24.28 -2.76
CA SER A 366 -0.52 25.20 -3.44
C SER A 366 0.61 25.71 -2.53
N ARG A 367 0.54 25.43 -1.23
CA ARG A 367 1.49 25.95 -0.24
C ARG A 367 2.15 24.83 0.56
N ALA A 368 3.46 24.98 0.74
CA ALA A 368 4.24 24.13 1.63
C ALA A 368 5.21 24.99 2.46
N LYS A 369 5.56 24.49 3.64
CA LYS A 369 6.60 25.07 4.50
C LYS A 369 7.78 24.11 4.58
N CYS A 370 8.99 24.66 4.53
CA CYS A 370 10.23 23.90 4.64
C CYS A 370 10.92 24.22 5.96
N PHE A 371 11.20 23.20 6.76
CA PHE A 371 11.91 23.32 8.02
C PHE A 371 13.29 22.70 7.89
N ARG A 372 14.33 23.52 8.06
CA ARG A 372 15.70 23.03 8.23
C ARG A 372 15.93 22.63 9.67
N VAL A 373 16.28 21.38 9.91
CA VAL A 373 16.63 20.85 11.24
C VAL A 373 18.10 20.44 11.27
N ARG A 374 18.78 20.74 12.38
CA ARG A 374 20.20 20.41 12.59
C ARG A 374 20.36 19.64 13.89
N PHE A 375 21.06 18.52 13.83
CA PHE A 375 21.33 17.63 14.95
C PHE A 375 22.81 17.72 15.35
N ARG A 376 23.09 17.71 16.65
CA ARG A 376 24.45 17.89 17.18
C ARG A 376 25.18 16.58 17.39
N ASP A 377 24.48 15.56 17.87
CA ASP A 377 25.07 14.28 18.29
C ASP A 377 24.45 13.12 17.49
N LEU A 378 24.96 12.92 16.26
CA LEU A 378 24.54 11.81 15.42
C LEU A 378 24.93 10.45 16.02
N PRO A 379 26.14 10.25 16.59
CA PRO A 379 26.50 8.99 17.22
C PRO A 379 25.51 8.55 18.30
N LEU A 380 25.12 9.45 19.21
CA LEU A 380 24.13 9.12 20.25
C LEU A 380 22.77 8.69 19.67
N ILE A 381 22.32 9.35 18.60
CA ILE A 381 21.07 8.97 17.91
C ILE A 381 21.22 7.58 17.29
N ARG A 382 22.37 7.29 16.67
CA ARG A 382 22.67 5.97 16.08
C ARG A 382 22.64 4.86 17.13
N ASP A 383 23.23 5.11 18.30
CA ASP A 383 23.25 4.15 19.41
C ASP A 383 21.83 3.88 19.92
N LYS A 384 20.99 4.91 20.03
CA LYS A 384 19.56 4.75 20.39
C LYS A 384 18.75 3.98 19.36
N ILE A 385 19.11 4.06 18.07
CA ILE A 385 18.48 3.24 17.02
C ILE A 385 18.85 1.77 17.22
N LEU A 386 20.13 1.47 17.49
CA LEU A 386 20.59 0.09 17.77
C LEU A 386 19.92 -0.49 19.00
N GLU A 387 19.94 0.23 20.12
CA GLU A 387 19.29 -0.18 21.37
C GLU A 387 17.81 -0.52 21.14
N ARG A 388 17.09 0.32 20.38
CA ARG A 388 15.69 0.08 20.06
C ARG A 388 15.47 -1.18 19.22
N ILE A 389 16.34 -1.44 18.26
CA ILE A 389 16.27 -2.66 17.43
C ILE A 389 16.48 -3.89 18.33
N GLU A 390 17.50 -3.87 19.18
CA GLU A 390 17.81 -4.96 20.11
C GLU A 390 16.67 -5.20 21.12
N GLU A 391 16.05 -4.13 21.65
CA GLU A 391 14.86 -4.21 22.51
C GLU A 391 13.72 -4.96 21.81
N ILE A 392 13.40 -4.59 20.56
CA ILE A 392 12.30 -5.21 19.81
C ILE A 392 12.61 -6.69 19.52
N GLU A 393 13.84 -7.00 19.07
CA GLU A 393 14.27 -8.38 18.80
C GLU A 393 14.25 -9.25 20.06
N TYR A 394 14.73 -8.71 21.18
CA TYR A 394 14.67 -9.38 22.48
C TYR A 394 13.22 -9.63 22.89
N SER A 395 12.34 -8.65 22.75
CA SER A 395 10.93 -8.81 23.09
C SER A 395 10.25 -9.87 22.25
N ILE A 396 10.48 -9.90 20.93
CA ILE A 396 9.93 -10.92 20.03
C ILE A 396 10.41 -12.31 20.43
N SER A 397 11.71 -12.48 20.69
CA SER A 397 12.31 -13.78 21.02
C SER A 397 11.95 -14.29 22.43
N SER A 398 11.83 -13.39 23.40
CA SER A 398 11.55 -13.72 24.81
C SER A 398 10.07 -13.68 25.19
N ASP A 399 9.20 -13.20 24.30
CA ASP A 399 7.77 -12.99 24.53
C ASP A 399 7.46 -12.01 25.70
N LYS A 400 8.34 -11.00 25.88
CA LYS A 400 8.25 -10.01 26.96
C LYS A 400 8.25 -8.59 26.43
N THR A 401 7.29 -7.76 26.83
CA THR A 401 7.14 -6.38 26.35
C THR A 401 7.57 -5.30 27.34
N GLU A 402 8.03 -5.70 28.53
CA GLU A 402 8.42 -4.81 29.63
C GLU A 402 9.54 -3.83 29.25
N HIS A 403 10.43 -4.26 28.36
CA HIS A 403 11.57 -3.46 27.88
C HIS A 403 11.20 -2.55 26.70
N LEU A 404 10.01 -2.68 26.11
CA LEU A 404 9.59 -1.83 25.00
C LEU A 404 8.96 -0.53 25.54
N PRO A 405 9.42 0.64 25.07
CA PRO A 405 8.78 1.89 25.44
C PRO A 405 7.38 1.99 24.84
N GLN A 406 6.56 2.85 25.45
CA GLN A 406 5.21 3.10 24.97
C GLN A 406 5.22 3.74 23.58
N CYS A 407 4.17 3.46 22.80
CA CYS A 407 3.99 4.10 21.51
C CYS A 407 3.62 5.59 21.71
N PRO A 408 3.87 6.44 20.71
CA PRO A 408 3.38 7.81 20.63
C PRO A 408 1.89 7.97 20.93
N SER A 409 1.48 9.09 21.54
CA SER A 409 0.08 9.37 21.89
C SER A 409 -0.90 9.29 20.71
N PHE A 410 -0.50 9.74 19.51
CA PHE A 410 -1.36 9.63 18.33
C PHE A 410 -1.59 8.18 17.90
N VAL A 411 -0.63 7.27 18.13
CA VAL A 411 -0.79 5.83 17.92
C VAL A 411 -1.64 5.23 19.03
N GLN A 412 -1.44 5.65 20.28
CA GLN A 412 -2.25 5.20 21.41
C GLN A 412 -3.74 5.52 21.21
N ASN A 413 -4.06 6.66 20.62
CA ASN A 413 -5.43 7.12 20.38
C ASN A 413 -6.15 6.31 19.30
N ASN A 414 -5.40 5.83 18.30
CA ASN A 414 -5.93 5.06 17.17
C ASN A 414 -5.78 3.54 17.37
N CYS A 415 -5.13 3.11 18.44
CA CYS A 415 -4.92 1.70 18.71
C CYS A 415 -6.19 1.01 19.24
N GLY A 416 -6.53 -0.14 18.66
CA GLY A 416 -7.64 -1.00 19.10
C GLY A 416 -7.45 -1.57 20.52
N THR A 417 -8.45 -2.29 21.01
CA THR A 417 -8.53 -2.81 22.40
C THR A 417 -7.44 -3.82 22.76
N ALA A 418 -6.84 -4.51 21.79
CA ALA A 418 -5.73 -5.46 21.98
C ALA A 418 -4.34 -4.80 22.06
N CYS A 419 -4.26 -3.48 21.99
CA CYS A 419 -3.00 -2.79 21.77
C CYS A 419 -2.22 -2.45 23.06
N LEU A 420 -1.00 -3.00 23.17
CA LEU A 420 -0.06 -2.77 24.28
C LEU A 420 0.57 -1.37 24.32
N CYS A 421 0.19 -0.48 23.40
CA CYS A 421 0.72 0.88 23.31
C CYS A 421 0.32 1.79 24.49
N ARG A 422 -0.75 1.45 25.22
CA ARG A 422 -1.21 2.21 26.40
C ARG A 422 -0.58 1.67 27.70
N PRO A 423 -0.43 2.50 28.75
CA PRO A 423 -0.08 1.99 30.07
C PRO A 423 -1.14 0.98 30.53
N SER A 424 -0.71 -0.18 31.02
CA SER A 424 -1.56 -1.02 31.86
C SER A 424 -1.85 -0.22 33.13
N TYR A 425 -3.05 0.36 33.24
CA TYR A 425 -3.54 0.80 34.54
C TYR A 425 -3.65 -0.45 35.39
N GLY A 426 -2.89 -0.50 36.48
CA GLY A 426 -2.80 -1.66 37.35
C GLY A 426 -4.19 -2.18 37.72
N SER A 427 -4.39 -3.47 37.44
CA SER A 427 -5.46 -4.29 38.01
C SER A 427 -5.18 -4.56 39.48
#